data_AF-A0A1B0GF64-F1
#
_entry.id   AF-A0A1B0GF64-F1
#
_cell.length_a   1.000
_cell.length_b   1.000
_cell.length_c   1.000
_cell.angle_alpha   90.00
_cell.angle_beta   90.00
_cell.angle_gamma   90.00
#
_symmetry.space_group_name_H-M   'P 1'
#
loop_
_entity.id
_entity.type
_entity.pdbx_description
1 polymer ?
#
loop_
_entity_poly.entity_id
_entity_poly.type
_entity_poly.pdbx_seq_one_letter_code
_entity_poly.pdbx_strand_id
1 'polypeptide(L)'
;MTAMIIIQNKKRCRKLVYIELLALVVFLVFLAYLSSQSKMAICIFCDIISGKSTTKFEVETDDYVIFKDIKPASDHHYLAVPKGHTESLVALAKNDIEIVNTLESGMRTFLATKGVESNETLLGFHMPPFITVKHLHLHGIAPRSNMSFLMRFIFKPHSAWFKLVDEAKEYLKNKS
;
A
#
# COMPACT_ATOMS: atom_id res chain seq x y z
N MET A 1 -29.68 -39.60 42.08
CA MET A 1 -29.27 -39.83 40.67
C MET A 1 -29.64 -38.68 39.73
N THR A 2 -30.80 -38.03 39.88
CA THR A 2 -31.35 -37.05 38.93
C THR A 2 -30.54 -35.75 38.78
N ALA A 3 -29.95 -35.21 39.87
CA ALA A 3 -29.20 -33.95 39.84
C ALA A 3 -27.84 -34.06 39.11
N MET A 4 -27.14 -35.19 39.21
CA MET A 4 -25.85 -35.39 38.52
C MET A 4 -26.02 -35.45 36.99
N ILE A 5 -27.09 -36.10 36.51
CA ILE A 5 -27.40 -36.20 35.08
C ILE A 5 -27.67 -34.82 34.47
N ILE A 6 -28.40 -33.95 35.18
CA ILE A 6 -28.70 -32.58 34.73
C ILE A 6 -27.43 -31.72 34.65
N ILE A 7 -26.52 -31.82 35.62
CA ILE A 7 -25.24 -31.09 35.63
C ILE A 7 -24.34 -31.56 34.48
N GLN A 8 -24.30 -32.87 34.22
CA GLN A 8 -23.49 -33.46 33.16
C GLN A 8 -24.03 -33.09 31.77
N ASN A 9 -25.36 -33.03 31.59
CA ASN A 9 -25.99 -32.50 30.37
C ASN A 9 -25.76 -30.99 30.19
N LYS A 10 -25.83 -30.18 31.26
CA LYS A 10 -25.48 -28.75 31.20
C LYS A 10 -24.02 -28.53 30.80
N LYS A 11 -23.07 -29.31 31.34
CA LYS A 11 -21.65 -29.25 30.98
C LYS A 11 -21.41 -29.68 29.53
N ARG A 12 -22.10 -30.73 29.06
CA ARG A 12 -22.04 -31.21 27.67
C ARG A 12 -22.61 -30.18 26.68
N CYS A 13 -23.77 -29.59 26.99
CA CYS A 13 -24.39 -28.52 26.21
C CYS A 13 -23.49 -27.29 26.13
N ARG A 14 -22.92 -26.86 27.27
CA ARG A 14 -21.96 -25.74 27.30
C ARG A 14 -20.71 -26.02 26.46
N LYS A 15 -20.19 -27.24 26.47
CA LYS A 15 -19.03 -27.65 25.65
C LYS A 15 -19.36 -27.66 24.15
N LEU A 16 -20.56 -28.09 23.75
CA LEU A 16 -21.02 -28.00 22.36
C LEU A 16 -21.12 -26.54 21.89
N VAL A 17 -21.73 -25.66 22.70
CA VAL A 17 -21.85 -24.23 22.39
C VAL A 17 -20.47 -23.58 22.21
N TYR A 18 -19.47 -23.94 23.04
CA TYR A 18 -18.10 -23.46 22.87
C TYR A 18 -17.44 -23.95 21.57
N ILE A 19 -17.67 -25.20 21.17
CA ILE A 19 -17.13 -25.76 19.92
C ILE A 19 -17.75 -25.06 18.72
N GLU A 20 -19.06 -24.84 18.73
CA GLU A 20 -19.76 -24.09 17.67
C GLU A 20 -19.29 -22.64 17.59
N LEU A 21 -19.13 -21.97 18.74
CA LEU A 21 -18.60 -20.60 18.78
C LEU A 21 -17.17 -20.53 18.25
N LEU A 22 -16.31 -21.49 18.63
CA LEU A 22 -14.94 -21.57 18.12
C LEU A 22 -14.92 -21.81 16.60
N ALA A 23 -15.75 -22.73 16.11
CA ALA A 23 -15.87 -23.01 14.68
C ALA A 23 -16.37 -21.78 13.90
N LEU A 24 -17.32 -21.03 14.45
CA LEU A 24 -17.80 -19.77 13.88
C LEU A 24 -16.67 -18.73 13.79
N VAL A 25 -15.88 -18.55 14.86
CA VAL A 25 -14.74 -17.62 14.86
C VAL A 25 -13.71 -18.01 13.81
N VAL A 26 -13.33 -19.30 13.74
CA VAL A 26 -12.38 -19.80 12.72
C VAL A 26 -12.92 -19.58 11.31
N PHE A 27 -14.22 -19.85 11.08
CA PHE A 27 -14.86 -19.62 9.80
C PHE A 27 -14.88 -18.13 9.40
N LEU A 28 -15.17 -17.23 10.35
CA LEU A 28 -15.14 -15.78 10.11
C LEU A 28 -13.72 -15.28 9.80
N VAL A 29 -12.70 -15.77 10.51
CA VAL A 29 -11.29 -15.48 10.20
C VAL A 29 -10.91 -15.99 8.81
N PHE A 30 -11.35 -17.21 8.47
CA PHE A 30 -11.11 -17.78 7.13
C PHE A 30 -11.82 -16.99 6.02
N LEU A 31 -13.06 -16.56 6.22
CA LEU A 31 -13.78 -15.69 5.28
C LEU A 31 -13.11 -14.33 5.11
N ALA A 32 -12.64 -13.72 6.20
CA ALA A 32 -11.88 -12.47 6.16
C ALA A 32 -10.57 -12.64 5.37
N TYR A 33 -9.88 -13.77 5.57
CA TYR A 33 -8.69 -14.14 4.80
C TYR A 33 -9.01 -14.28 3.31
N LEU A 34 -10.05 -15.03 2.92
CA LEU A 34 -10.46 -15.18 1.51
C LEU A 34 -10.84 -13.85 0.86
N SER A 35 -11.54 -12.97 1.58
CA SER A 35 -11.87 -11.62 1.12
C SER A 35 -10.60 -10.79 0.88
N SER A 36 -9.64 -10.81 1.81
CA SER A 36 -8.34 -10.15 1.64
C SER A 36 -7.58 -10.69 0.41
N GLN A 37 -7.55 -12.01 0.22
CA GLN A 37 -6.93 -12.64 -0.95
C GLN A 37 -7.56 -12.18 -2.27
N SER A 38 -8.90 -12.04 -2.32
CA SER A 38 -9.60 -11.55 -3.53
C SER A 38 -9.24 -10.11 -3.89
N LYS A 39 -9.04 -9.22 -2.90
CA LYS A 39 -8.61 -7.84 -3.16
C LYS A 39 -7.21 -7.78 -3.75
N MET A 40 -6.30 -8.63 -3.27
CA MET A 40 -4.96 -8.74 -3.84
C MET A 40 -4.94 -9.39 -5.23
N ALA A 41 -5.87 -10.31 -5.52
CA ALA A 41 -5.93 -11.02 -6.80
C ALA A 41 -6.25 -10.15 -8.03
N ILE A 42 -6.71 -8.90 -7.84
CA ILE A 42 -7.02 -7.94 -8.92
C ILE A 42 -6.09 -6.71 -8.82
N CYS A 43 -4.83 -6.92 -8.44
CA CYS A 43 -3.87 -5.83 -8.34
C CYS A 43 -2.53 -6.21 -8.96
N ILE A 44 -2.18 -5.51 -10.05
CA ILE A 44 -0.92 -5.75 -10.76
C ILE A 44 0.32 -5.51 -9.87
N PHE A 45 0.24 -4.59 -8.90
CA PHE A 45 1.34 -4.39 -7.95
C PHE A 45 1.43 -5.52 -6.92
N CYS A 46 0.31 -6.09 -6.47
CA CYS A 46 0.34 -7.32 -5.68
C CYS A 46 0.93 -8.51 -6.47
N ASP A 47 0.61 -8.62 -7.76
CA ASP A 47 1.21 -9.65 -8.63
C ASP A 47 2.72 -9.45 -8.81
N ILE A 48 3.17 -8.19 -8.93
CA ILE A 48 4.59 -7.85 -8.93
C ILE A 48 5.24 -8.25 -7.60
N ILE A 49 4.68 -7.81 -6.46
CA ILE A 49 5.20 -8.10 -5.11
C ILE A 49 5.25 -9.61 -4.81
N SER A 50 4.26 -10.37 -5.30
CA SER A 50 4.20 -11.83 -5.10
C SER A 50 5.05 -12.63 -6.09
N GLY A 51 5.83 -11.97 -6.96
CA GLY A 51 6.74 -12.64 -7.90
C GLY A 51 6.04 -13.28 -9.11
N LYS A 52 4.78 -12.93 -9.39
CA LYS A 52 4.07 -13.39 -10.60
C LYS A 52 4.47 -12.60 -11.86
N SER A 53 5.13 -11.45 -11.69
CA SER A 53 5.70 -10.63 -12.77
C SER A 53 7.21 -10.83 -12.87
N THR A 54 7.79 -10.54 -14.03
CA THR A 54 9.24 -10.47 -14.25
C THR A 54 9.85 -9.10 -13.87
N THR A 55 9.09 -8.24 -13.18
CA THR A 55 9.54 -6.92 -12.76
C THR A 55 10.73 -7.05 -11.80
N LYS A 56 11.86 -6.45 -12.17
CA LYS A 56 13.04 -6.40 -11.30
C LYS A 56 12.84 -5.37 -10.17
N PHE A 57 13.12 -5.78 -8.94
CA PHE A 57 13.25 -4.86 -7.82
C PHE A 57 14.63 -4.24 -7.79
N GLU A 58 14.67 -2.91 -7.77
CA GLU A 58 15.88 -2.14 -7.54
C GLU A 58 16.17 -2.02 -6.04
N VAL A 59 15.12 -2.03 -5.22
CA VAL A 59 15.18 -2.16 -3.77
C VAL A 59 14.07 -3.12 -3.33
N GLU A 60 14.39 -4.04 -2.42
CA GLU A 60 13.42 -4.88 -1.74
C GLU A 60 13.74 -4.88 -0.23
N THR A 61 12.76 -4.53 0.58
CA THR A 61 12.82 -4.59 2.05
C THR A 61 11.69 -5.47 2.57
N ASP A 62 11.55 -5.61 3.88
CA ASP A 62 10.39 -6.30 4.47
C ASP A 62 9.08 -5.52 4.28
N ASP A 63 9.15 -4.18 4.17
CA ASP A 63 7.97 -3.31 4.16
C ASP A 63 7.57 -2.80 2.77
N TYR A 64 8.53 -2.63 1.85
CA TYR A 64 8.28 -2.05 0.53
C TYR A 64 9.25 -2.56 -0.54
N VAL A 65 8.90 -2.28 -1.80
CA VAL A 65 9.74 -2.50 -2.97
C VAL A 65 9.88 -1.22 -3.78
N ILE A 66 11.00 -1.08 -4.50
CA ILE A 66 11.19 -0.02 -5.51
C ILE A 66 11.47 -0.67 -6.85
N PHE A 67 10.72 -0.31 -7.87
CA PHE A 67 10.93 -0.76 -9.24
C PHE A 67 10.68 0.35 -10.25
N LYS A 68 11.19 0.18 -11.47
CA LYS A 68 11.09 1.17 -12.55
C LYS A 68 9.65 1.27 -13.06
N ASP A 69 9.17 2.47 -13.27
CA ASP A 69 7.90 2.69 -13.96
C ASP A 69 8.02 2.24 -15.44
N ILE A 70 6.99 1.57 -15.96
CA ILE A 70 6.97 1.06 -17.34
C ILE A 70 6.87 2.18 -18.39
N LYS A 71 6.37 3.36 -18.00
CA LYS A 71 6.29 4.58 -18.82
C LYS A 71 7.01 5.74 -18.09
N PRO A 72 8.36 5.76 -18.11
CA PRO A 72 9.12 6.81 -17.43
C PRO A 72 8.73 8.22 -17.89
N ALA A 73 8.57 9.13 -16.94
CA ALA A 73 8.25 10.53 -17.19
C ALA A 73 9.51 11.41 -17.34
N SER A 74 10.65 10.89 -16.90
CA SER A 74 12.01 11.44 -17.03
C SER A 74 13.01 10.28 -17.05
N ASP A 75 14.31 10.57 -17.02
CA ASP A 75 15.41 9.60 -17.08
C ASP A 75 15.30 8.54 -15.98
N HIS A 76 14.96 8.99 -14.78
CA HIS A 76 14.63 8.19 -13.61
C HIS A 76 13.15 8.37 -13.30
N HIS A 77 12.39 7.28 -13.39
CA HIS A 77 11.02 7.21 -12.88
C HIS A 77 10.84 5.85 -12.21
N TYR A 78 10.70 5.88 -10.89
CA TYR A 78 10.57 4.70 -10.06
C TYR A 78 9.34 4.81 -9.16
N LEU A 79 8.82 3.66 -8.76
CA LEU A 79 7.69 3.53 -7.88
C LEU A 79 8.15 2.85 -6.59
N ALA A 80 8.00 3.52 -5.44
CA ALA A 80 8.10 2.86 -4.15
C ALA A 80 6.71 2.40 -3.72
N VAL A 81 6.56 1.10 -3.50
CA VAL A 81 5.26 0.44 -3.28
C VAL A 81 5.35 -0.39 -1.99
N PRO A 82 4.48 -0.16 -1.00
CA PRO A 82 4.45 -0.98 0.21
C PRO A 82 3.96 -2.39 -0.14
N LYS A 83 4.49 -3.41 0.54
CA LYS A 83 4.08 -4.81 0.33
C LYS A 83 2.61 -5.03 0.71
N GLY A 84 2.12 -4.32 1.73
CA GLY A 84 0.71 -4.30 2.11
C GLY A 84 -0.14 -3.56 1.06
N HIS A 85 -1.29 -4.16 0.71
CA HIS A 85 -2.23 -3.53 -0.22
C HIS A 85 -3.08 -2.45 0.46
N THR A 86 -2.83 -1.21 0.09
CA THR A 86 -3.69 -0.04 0.39
C THR A 86 -4.03 0.64 -0.92
N GLU A 87 -5.29 0.97 -1.21
CA GLU A 87 -5.67 1.40 -2.56
C GLU A 87 -4.99 2.68 -3.06
N SER A 88 -4.82 3.68 -2.20
CA SER A 88 -4.22 4.99 -2.54
C SER A 88 -3.94 5.81 -1.28
N LEU A 89 -3.39 7.02 -1.44
CA LEU A 89 -3.22 7.98 -0.33
C LEU A 89 -4.55 8.29 0.39
N VAL A 90 -5.68 8.28 -0.33
CA VAL A 90 -7.00 8.55 0.25
C VAL A 90 -7.44 7.44 1.21
N ALA A 91 -6.95 6.21 1.04
CA ALA A 91 -7.29 5.09 1.91
C ALA A 91 -6.49 5.07 3.24
N LEU A 92 -5.41 5.86 3.35
CA LEU A 92 -4.61 5.95 4.57
C LEU A 92 -5.31 6.78 5.65
N ALA A 93 -5.18 6.38 6.90
CA ALA A 93 -5.55 7.14 8.09
C ALA A 93 -4.41 8.07 8.55
N LYS A 94 -4.72 8.96 9.50
CA LYS A 94 -3.71 9.85 10.12
C LYS A 94 -2.54 9.08 10.75
N ASN A 95 -2.81 7.92 11.34
CA ASN A 95 -1.78 7.09 11.98
C ASN A 95 -0.87 6.36 10.97
N ASP A 96 -1.21 6.37 9.67
CA ASP A 96 -0.44 5.71 8.63
C ASP A 96 0.61 6.63 7.99
N ILE A 97 0.84 7.84 8.54
CA ILE A 97 1.86 8.78 8.06
C ILE A 97 3.24 8.12 7.96
N GLU A 98 3.53 7.15 8.82
CA GLU A 98 4.83 6.46 8.82
C GLU A 98 5.07 5.64 7.55
N ILE A 99 4.03 5.15 6.88
CA ILE A 99 4.15 4.51 5.57
C ILE A 99 4.71 5.52 4.56
N VAL A 100 4.20 6.76 4.57
CA VAL A 100 4.68 7.83 3.67
C VAL A 100 6.13 8.20 3.98
N ASN A 101 6.50 8.32 5.26
CA ASN A 101 7.88 8.59 5.68
C ASN A 101 8.84 7.49 5.19
N THR A 102 8.45 6.22 5.37
CA THR A 102 9.24 5.05 4.97
C THR A 102 9.48 5.03 3.46
N LEU A 103 8.43 5.20 2.66
CA LEU A 103 8.53 5.23 1.20
C LEU A 103 9.38 6.43 0.71
N GLU A 104 9.21 7.60 1.31
CA GLU A 104 10.01 8.78 0.97
C GLU A 104 11.49 8.57 1.27
N SER A 105 11.82 8.11 2.47
CA SER A 105 13.20 7.86 2.89
C SER A 105 13.87 6.85 1.97
N GLY A 106 13.19 5.74 1.69
CA GLY A 106 13.66 4.71 0.75
C GLY A 106 13.92 5.27 -0.65
N MET A 107 12.97 6.03 -1.20
CA MET A 107 13.09 6.60 -2.54
C MET A 107 14.21 7.65 -2.62
N ARG A 108 14.38 8.51 -1.60
CA ARG A 108 15.48 9.50 -1.56
C ARG A 108 16.84 8.82 -1.51
N THR A 109 17.01 7.84 -0.64
CA THR A 109 18.26 7.06 -0.56
C THR A 109 18.54 6.38 -1.88
N PHE A 110 17.53 5.76 -2.50
CA PHE A 110 17.69 5.09 -3.79
C PHE A 110 18.08 6.05 -4.92
N LEU A 111 17.40 7.20 -5.07
CA LEU A 111 17.71 8.18 -6.11
C LEU A 111 19.09 8.81 -5.93
N ALA A 112 19.56 8.99 -4.69
CA ALA A 112 20.94 9.43 -4.43
C ALA A 112 21.97 8.47 -5.03
N THR A 113 21.71 7.15 -5.03
CA THR A 113 22.60 6.16 -5.67
C THR A 113 22.64 6.29 -7.20
N LYS A 114 21.70 7.02 -7.81
CA LYS A 114 21.66 7.29 -9.25
C LYS A 114 22.35 8.60 -9.64
N GLY A 115 22.96 9.32 -8.68
CA GLY A 115 23.64 10.58 -8.94
C GLY A 115 22.70 11.75 -9.21
N VAL A 116 21.48 11.67 -8.69
CA VAL A 116 20.45 12.71 -8.87
C VAL A 116 20.54 13.74 -7.75
N GLU A 117 20.61 15.02 -8.13
CA GLU A 117 20.52 16.14 -7.19
C GLU A 117 19.11 16.25 -6.56
N SER A 118 19.06 16.61 -5.28
CA SER A 118 17.79 16.63 -4.52
C SER A 118 16.79 17.65 -5.04
N ASN A 119 17.23 18.75 -5.64
CA ASN A 119 16.38 19.81 -6.21
C ASN A 119 15.72 19.41 -7.54
N GLU A 120 16.29 18.43 -8.24
CA GLU A 120 15.75 17.87 -9.48
C GLU A 120 14.84 16.66 -9.22
N THR A 121 14.68 16.26 -7.96
CA THR A 121 13.84 15.13 -7.56
C THR A 121 12.41 15.57 -7.27
N LEU A 122 11.45 14.91 -7.91
CA LEU A 122 10.02 15.04 -7.64
C LEU A 122 9.50 13.76 -6.96
N LEU A 123 9.02 13.89 -5.73
CA LEU A 123 8.37 12.81 -4.98
C LEU A 123 6.91 13.13 -4.73
N GLY A 124 5.99 12.23 -5.10
CA GLY A 124 4.57 12.45 -4.85
C GLY A 124 3.65 11.30 -5.23
N PHE A 125 2.37 11.50 -4.94
CA PHE A 125 1.30 10.53 -5.13
C PHE A 125 0.24 11.09 -6.06
N HIS A 126 -0.25 10.27 -6.98
CA HIS A 126 -1.49 10.56 -7.69
C HIS A 126 -2.71 10.44 -6.76
N MET A 127 -3.70 11.30 -6.99
CA MET A 127 -4.95 11.34 -6.23
C MET A 127 -6.13 10.82 -7.06
N PRO A 128 -7.01 9.96 -6.52
CA PRO A 128 -8.25 9.58 -7.19
C PRO A 128 -9.09 10.80 -7.61
N PRO A 129 -9.79 10.74 -8.76
CA PRO A 129 -9.93 9.59 -9.67
C PRO A 129 -8.74 9.39 -10.63
N PHE A 130 -7.68 10.19 -10.53
CA PHE A 130 -6.54 10.20 -11.45
C PHE A 130 -5.43 9.22 -11.05
N ILE A 131 -5.80 7.96 -10.75
CA ILE A 131 -4.85 6.88 -10.45
C ILE A 131 -4.98 5.77 -11.49
N THR A 132 -3.86 5.23 -11.95
CA THR A 132 -3.83 4.14 -12.94
C THR A 132 -3.86 2.76 -12.28
N VAL A 133 -3.27 2.63 -11.10
CA VAL A 133 -3.24 1.39 -10.30
C VAL A 133 -3.76 1.70 -8.90
N LYS A 134 -4.76 0.91 -8.44
CA LYS A 134 -5.33 1.00 -7.09
C LYS A 134 -4.46 0.27 -6.06
N HIS A 135 -3.23 0.72 -5.92
CA HIS A 135 -2.30 0.31 -4.88
C HIS A 135 -1.42 1.51 -4.59
N LEU A 136 -1.24 1.89 -3.33
CA LEU A 136 -0.46 3.03 -2.91
C LEU A 136 0.94 2.95 -3.50
N HIS A 137 1.36 3.98 -4.24
CA HIS A 137 2.71 4.04 -4.78
C HIS A 137 3.20 5.48 -4.78
N LEU A 138 4.42 5.66 -4.29
CA LEU A 138 5.13 6.92 -4.36
C LEU A 138 5.90 6.96 -5.68
N HIS A 139 5.62 7.97 -6.50
CA HIS A 139 6.45 8.29 -7.66
C HIS A 139 7.73 8.99 -7.19
N GLY A 140 8.88 8.49 -7.63
CA GLY A 140 10.15 9.19 -7.58
C GLY A 140 10.64 9.46 -8.99
N ILE A 141 10.66 10.74 -9.38
CA ILE A 141 10.98 11.17 -10.74
C ILE A 141 12.11 12.17 -10.75
N ALA A 142 13.11 11.94 -11.60
CA ALA A 142 14.23 12.85 -11.78
C ALA A 142 14.97 12.63 -13.11
N PRO A 143 15.73 13.62 -13.61
CA PRO A 143 15.65 15.02 -13.20
C PRO A 143 14.34 15.64 -13.71
N ARG A 144 13.71 16.50 -12.91
CA ARG A 144 12.43 17.11 -13.28
C ARG A 144 12.55 17.99 -14.52
N SER A 145 13.70 18.60 -14.73
CA SER A 145 14.03 19.37 -15.93
C SER A 145 13.86 18.58 -17.24
N ASN A 146 14.09 17.27 -17.24
CA ASN A 146 13.98 16.42 -18.45
C ASN A 146 12.55 15.94 -18.75
N MET A 147 11.57 16.26 -17.90
CA MET A 147 10.17 15.92 -18.19
C MET A 147 9.66 16.67 -19.43
N SER A 148 8.98 15.94 -20.32
CA SER A 148 8.23 16.53 -21.43
C SER A 148 7.09 17.42 -20.93
N PHE A 149 6.59 18.31 -21.79
CA PHE A 149 5.49 19.23 -21.45
C PHE A 149 4.26 18.49 -20.88
N LEU A 150 3.85 17.38 -21.50
CA LEU A 150 2.72 16.58 -21.04
C LEU A 150 2.97 15.97 -19.65
N MET A 151 4.17 15.43 -19.42
CA MET A 151 4.52 14.82 -18.14
C MET A 151 4.59 15.87 -17.03
N ARG A 152 5.10 17.08 -17.32
CA ARG A 152 5.06 18.21 -16.36
C ARG A 152 3.65 18.59 -15.95
N PHE A 153 2.66 18.41 -16.83
CA PHE A 153 1.25 18.63 -16.51
C PHE A 153 0.68 17.50 -15.65
N ILE A 154 0.92 16.23 -16.01
CA ILE A 154 0.45 15.06 -15.25
C ILE A 154 1.02 15.06 -13.82
N PHE A 155 2.30 15.35 -13.67
CA PHE A 155 3.01 15.38 -12.39
C PHE A 155 3.12 16.80 -11.80
N LYS A 156 2.17 17.69 -12.15
CA LYS A 156 2.20 19.08 -11.67
C LYS A 156 2.03 19.13 -10.15
N PRO A 157 3.00 19.67 -9.39
CA PRO A 157 2.86 19.89 -7.95
C PRO A 157 1.71 20.83 -7.62
N HIS A 158 1.21 20.74 -6.39
CA HIS A 158 0.13 21.60 -5.89
C HIS A 158 -1.16 21.50 -6.74
N SER A 159 -1.36 20.36 -7.40
CA SER A 159 -2.56 20.10 -8.19
C SER A 159 -3.55 19.23 -7.42
N ALA A 160 -4.80 19.19 -7.88
CA ALA A 160 -5.81 18.33 -7.28
C ALA A 160 -5.53 16.82 -7.51
N TRP A 161 -4.74 16.48 -8.55
CA TRP A 161 -4.49 15.12 -9.00
C TRP A 161 -3.11 14.58 -8.66
N PHE A 162 -2.19 15.41 -8.17
CA PHE A 162 -0.84 15.00 -7.75
C PHE A 162 -0.39 15.80 -6.52
N LYS A 163 -0.15 15.10 -5.41
CA LYS A 163 0.33 15.66 -4.14
C LYS A 163 1.80 15.33 -3.94
N LEU A 164 2.61 16.34 -3.65
CA LEU A 164 3.97 16.13 -3.16
C LEU A 164 3.96 15.40 -1.82
N VAL A 165 5.07 14.79 -1.45
CA VAL A 165 5.17 14.05 -0.17
C VAL A 165 4.80 14.92 1.04
N ASP A 166 5.27 16.17 1.11
CA ASP A 166 4.93 17.05 2.24
C ASP A 166 3.44 17.39 2.27
N GLU A 167 2.82 17.60 1.11
CA GLU A 167 1.38 17.82 0.98
C GLU A 167 0.58 16.57 1.33
N ALA A 168 1.11 15.38 1.03
CA ALA A 168 0.52 14.11 1.38
C ALA A 168 0.53 13.90 2.90
N LYS A 169 1.63 14.21 3.56
CA LYS A 169 1.73 14.17 5.04
C LYS A 169 0.76 15.17 5.67
N GLU A 170 0.71 16.40 5.16
CA GLU A 170 -0.22 17.42 5.65
C GLU A 170 -1.68 17.01 5.44
N TYR A 171 -1.99 16.43 4.28
CA TYR A 171 -3.31 15.86 4.00
C TYR A 171 -3.71 14.80 5.03
N LEU A 172 -2.79 13.90 5.42
CA LEU A 172 -3.08 12.87 6.43
C LEU A 172 -3.22 13.43 7.85
N LYS A 173 -2.42 14.44 8.22
CA LYS A 173 -2.51 15.09 9.55
C LYS A 173 -3.88 15.73 9.80
N ASN A 174 -4.50 16.21 8.72
CA ASN A 174 -5.79 16.89 8.71
C ASN A 174 -6.99 15.94 8.60
N LYS A 175 -6.76 14.62 8.51
CA LYS A 175 -7.84 13.64 8.65
C LYS A 175 -8.27 13.52 10.11
N SER A 176 -9.59 13.40 10.30
CA SER A 176 -10.25 13.15 11.58
C SER A 176 -9.93 11.76 12.12
#